data_AF-A0A1D6J6P3-F1
#
_entry.id   AF-A0A1D6J6P3-F1
#
_cell.length_a   1.000
_cell.length_b   1.000
_cell.length_c   1.000
_cell.angle_alpha   90.00
_cell.angle_beta   90.00
_cell.angle_gamma   90.00
#
_symmetry.space_group_name_H-M   'P 1'
#
loop_
_entity.id
_entity.type
_entity.pdbx_description
1 polymer ?
#
loop_
_entity_poly.entity_id
_entity_poly.type
_entity_poly.pdbx_seq_one_letter_code
_entity_poly.pdbx_strand_id
1 'polypeptide(L)'
;MSDVFFFVQQYGHFFPDPQYMHVQHINCCDSFATYSYDFEFEKDSQFSRKSSPPIIQIAFKYTVLVHNGDISDLPNSGCRFKYLLERRLRVRTIQYNTTANIWDLYDFVDPDVVLTILVHQVILASLSDALETRLWLQDWLVVVIAQYNKAYKNVTSGGGTEIYNIDVNFSHCSQLQPLSRFVFAILLSPLLQVSSEGIHPDYVTYLQCLLSALEPASLRQAIWPTLISYSSPDVEAEVHQSLSRTVFTSERPIYILDAYKDLLVYYSPTASSEIPFPPPRNCLLRSTVDRLKQERNITPKLVFIHGAHDDTTEFEKYLVEDQTLDGSPLSSSTGFSSFLDEVRSKVAEHGI
;
A
#
# COMPACT_ATOMS: atom_id res chain seq x y z
N MET A 1 -19.84 29.08 11.31
CA MET A 1 -19.94 27.93 10.38
C MET A 1 -19.50 26.77 11.23
N SER A 2 -20.43 25.94 11.71
CA SER A 2 -20.08 24.76 12.50
C SER A 2 -19.43 23.77 11.54
N ASP A 3 -18.16 23.44 11.79
CA ASP A 3 -17.40 22.53 10.95
C ASP A 3 -18.01 21.14 11.06
N VAL A 4 -18.54 20.65 9.94
CA VAL A 4 -19.32 19.41 9.89
C VAL A 4 -18.42 18.17 10.05
N PHE A 5 -17.10 18.35 9.87
CA PHE A 5 -16.02 17.41 10.11
C PHE A 5 -14.77 18.14 10.60
N PHE A 6 -13.92 17.45 11.36
CA PHE A 6 -12.61 17.98 11.77
C PHE A 6 -11.49 16.95 11.57
N PHE A 7 -10.25 17.44 11.50
CA PHE A 7 -9.05 16.62 11.46
C PHE A 7 -8.81 15.97 12.82
N VAL A 8 -8.78 14.64 12.86
CA VAL A 8 -8.55 13.88 14.10
C VAL A 8 -7.07 13.62 14.27
N GLN A 9 -6.49 13.04 13.22
CA GLN A 9 -5.10 12.62 13.22
C GLN A 9 -4.45 12.99 11.89
N GLN A 10 -3.16 13.30 11.97
CA GLN A 10 -2.37 13.78 10.85
C GLN A 10 -1.10 12.93 10.82
N TYR A 11 -0.75 12.42 9.66
CA TYR A 11 0.40 11.53 9.48
C TYR A 11 1.32 12.04 8.39
N GLY A 12 2.62 11.93 8.64
CA GLY A 12 3.65 12.34 7.70
C GLY A 12 4.80 13.04 8.41
N HIS A 13 5.81 13.44 7.63
CA HIS A 13 7.04 14.01 8.16
C HIS A 13 6.91 15.55 8.24
N PHE A 14 6.25 16.03 9.29
CA PHE A 14 6.07 17.45 9.59
C PHE A 14 6.05 17.71 11.10
N PHE A 15 6.05 18.99 11.47
CA PHE A 15 5.90 19.44 12.85
C PHE A 15 4.60 20.22 12.99
N PRO A 16 3.75 19.94 14.00
CA PRO A 16 2.56 20.74 14.25
C PRO A 16 2.95 22.16 14.68
N ASP A 17 2.17 23.16 14.27
CA ASP A 17 2.32 24.53 14.75
C ASP A 17 1.84 24.64 16.21
N PRO A 18 2.63 25.28 17.11
CA PRO A 18 2.26 25.38 18.52
C PRO A 18 1.08 26.34 18.79
N GLN A 19 0.77 27.24 17.85
CA GLN A 19 -0.28 28.25 17.97
C GLN A 19 -1.56 27.88 17.21
N TYR A 20 -1.44 27.20 16.07
CA TYR A 20 -2.56 26.89 15.19
C TYR A 20 -2.73 25.38 14.96
N MET A 21 -3.83 24.82 15.47
CA MET A 21 -4.11 23.37 15.47
C MET A 21 -4.05 22.69 14.09
N HIS A 22 -4.38 23.40 13.01
CA HIS A 22 -4.45 22.83 11.65
C HIS A 22 -3.31 23.28 10.75
N VAL A 23 -2.26 23.87 11.31
CA VAL A 23 -1.08 24.29 10.56
C VAL A 23 0.07 23.33 10.85
N GLN A 24 0.69 22.82 9.77
CA GLN A 24 1.88 22.00 9.85
C GLN A 24 3.07 22.71 9.20
N HIS A 25 4.26 22.51 9.79
CA HIS A 25 5.54 22.99 9.30
C HIS A 25 6.33 21.87 8.67
N ILE A 26 6.71 22.08 7.42
CA ILE A 26 7.52 21.15 6.63
C ILE A 26 8.81 21.87 6.27
N ASN A 27 9.95 21.32 6.71
CA ASN A 27 11.26 21.93 6.48
C ASN A 27 11.69 21.85 5.01
N CYS A 28 11.45 20.70 4.40
CA CYS A 28 11.68 20.44 2.99
C CYS A 28 10.75 19.31 2.53
N CYS A 29 10.40 19.33 1.25
CA CYS A 29 9.63 18.27 0.61
C CYS A 29 10.04 18.18 -0.86
N ASP A 30 9.85 17.01 -1.45
CA ASP A 30 9.97 16.79 -2.88
C ASP A 30 8.59 16.50 -3.49
N SER A 31 8.57 16.00 -4.74
CA SER A 31 7.33 15.63 -5.43
C SER A 31 6.68 14.34 -4.93
N PHE A 32 7.38 13.53 -4.13
CA PHE A 32 6.93 12.24 -3.62
C PHE A 32 6.48 12.31 -2.15
N ALA A 33 6.77 13.41 -1.45
CA ALA A 33 6.35 13.63 -0.08
C ALA A 33 4.82 13.56 0.05
N THR A 34 4.36 12.62 0.88
CA THR A 34 2.94 12.36 1.12
C THR A 34 2.55 12.70 2.56
N TYR A 35 1.37 13.28 2.71
CA TYR A 35 0.78 13.65 3.99
C TYR A 35 -0.66 13.13 4.05
N SER A 36 -0.97 12.40 5.11
CA SER A 36 -2.25 11.72 5.28
C SER A 36 -3.02 12.34 6.42
N TYR A 37 -4.33 12.48 6.24
CA TYR A 37 -5.21 13.16 7.19
C TYR A 37 -6.44 12.29 7.44
N ASP A 38 -6.72 12.02 8.71
CA ASP A 38 -7.91 11.30 9.14
C ASP A 38 -9.01 12.27 9.60
N PHE A 39 -10.25 11.95 9.28
CA PHE A 39 -11.41 12.82 9.45
C PHE A 39 -12.51 12.11 10.24
N GLU A 40 -13.03 12.79 11.26
CA GLU A 40 -14.23 12.34 11.98
C GLU A 40 -15.41 13.28 11.74
N PHE A 41 -16.59 12.67 11.69
CA PHE A 41 -17.86 13.38 11.70
C PHE A 41 -18.11 13.97 13.09
N GLU A 42 -18.41 15.28 13.16
CA GLU A 42 -18.83 15.88 14.44
C GLU A 42 -20.25 15.39 14.82
N LYS A 43 -21.13 15.18 13.81
CA LYS A 43 -22.48 14.59 13.97
C LYS A 43 -22.94 13.86 12.72
N ASP A 44 -23.55 12.69 12.89
CA ASP A 44 -24.01 11.79 11.82
C ASP A 44 -25.07 12.37 10.86
N SER A 45 -25.79 13.43 11.27
CA SER A 45 -26.99 13.91 10.58
C SER A 45 -26.76 15.02 9.55
N GLN A 46 -25.54 15.55 9.44
CA GLN A 46 -25.32 16.87 8.82
C GLN A 46 -25.17 16.85 7.29
N PHE A 47 -24.87 15.70 6.66
CA PHE A 47 -24.79 15.56 5.19
C PHE A 47 -26.06 15.05 4.51
N SER A 48 -27.15 14.96 5.28
CA SER A 48 -28.46 14.51 4.79
C SER A 48 -29.05 15.40 3.71
N ARG A 49 -28.58 16.65 3.58
CA ARG A 49 -29.01 17.59 2.53
C ARG A 49 -28.00 17.66 1.40
N LYS A 50 -28.42 17.26 0.18
CA LYS A 50 -27.66 17.41 -1.08
C LYS A 50 -27.18 18.84 -1.39
N SER A 51 -27.61 19.85 -0.64
CA SER A 51 -27.31 21.27 -0.88
C SER A 51 -25.94 21.74 -0.35
N SER A 52 -25.24 20.94 0.45
CA SER A 52 -23.95 21.30 1.04
C SER A 52 -23.01 20.09 1.02
N PRO A 53 -22.37 19.80 -0.12
CA PRO A 53 -21.41 18.71 -0.20
C PRO A 53 -20.17 19.02 0.67
N PRO A 54 -19.53 18.00 1.24
CA PRO A 54 -18.27 18.18 1.95
C PRO A 54 -17.18 18.70 1.02
N ILE A 55 -16.50 19.76 1.46
CA ILE A 55 -15.41 20.40 0.73
C ILE A 55 -14.17 20.38 1.62
N ILE A 56 -13.08 19.87 1.06
CA ILE A 56 -11.76 19.88 1.69
C ILE A 56 -10.90 20.87 0.91
N GLN A 57 -10.27 21.80 1.60
CA GLN A 57 -9.30 22.72 1.02
C GLN A 57 -7.97 22.61 1.75
N ILE A 58 -6.91 22.34 0.98
CA ILE A 58 -5.54 22.27 1.46
C ILE A 58 -4.77 23.43 0.83
N ALA A 59 -4.13 24.24 1.65
CA ALA A 59 -3.30 25.36 1.22
C ALA A 59 -1.85 25.12 1.64
N PHE A 60 -0.97 24.95 0.66
CA PHE A 60 0.44 24.66 0.86
C PHE A 60 1.29 25.86 0.45
N LYS A 61 1.87 26.53 1.44
CA LYS A 61 2.75 27.70 1.24
C LYS A 61 4.20 27.26 1.31
N TYR A 62 4.97 27.53 0.27
CA TYR A 62 6.36 27.07 0.17
C TYR A 62 7.26 28.08 -0.56
N THR A 63 8.57 27.87 -0.46
CA THR A 63 9.57 28.63 -1.21
C THR A 63 10.28 27.68 -2.17
N VAL A 64 10.43 28.07 -3.42
CA VAL A 64 11.12 27.27 -4.45
C VAL A 64 12.30 28.04 -5.04
N LEU A 65 13.36 27.31 -5.37
CA LEU A 65 14.50 27.83 -6.10
C LEU A 65 14.23 27.68 -7.62
N VAL A 66 14.14 28.80 -8.34
CA VAL A 66 13.84 28.83 -9.79
C VAL A 66 15.10 29.23 -10.55
N HIS A 67 15.41 28.53 -11.64
CA HIS A 67 16.57 28.86 -12.48
C HIS A 67 16.22 30.00 -13.45
N ASN A 68 17.07 31.03 -13.50
CA ASN A 68 16.83 32.25 -14.28
C ASN A 68 16.94 32.04 -15.81
N GLY A 69 17.45 30.87 -16.25
CA GLY A 69 17.62 30.52 -17.67
C GLY A 69 16.31 30.29 -18.43
N ASP A 70 15.25 29.91 -17.72
CA ASP A 70 13.93 29.63 -18.33
C ASP A 70 13.14 30.92 -18.67
N ILE A 71 13.67 32.10 -18.32
CA ILE A 71 13.02 33.42 -18.49
C ILE A 71 13.78 34.31 -19.52
N SER A 72 14.80 33.78 -20.20
CA SER A 72 15.75 34.60 -20.96
C SER A 72 15.30 35.03 -22.37
N ASP A 73 14.39 36.01 -22.43
CA ASP A 73 14.20 36.90 -23.59
C ASP A 73 14.58 38.37 -23.32
N LEU A 74 15.19 38.70 -22.17
CA LEU A 74 15.62 40.08 -21.87
C LEU A 74 17.14 40.26 -21.74
N PRO A 75 17.73 41.27 -22.42
CA PRO A 75 19.17 41.50 -22.40
C PRO A 75 19.61 42.27 -21.15
N ASN A 76 20.71 41.81 -20.55
CA ASN A 76 21.65 42.56 -19.71
C ASN A 76 21.07 43.50 -18.64
N SER A 77 20.79 42.96 -17.45
CA SER A 77 20.91 43.69 -16.19
C SER A 77 21.93 42.99 -15.28
N GLY A 78 22.87 43.77 -14.73
CA GLY A 78 24.14 43.33 -14.11
C GLY A 78 24.05 42.63 -12.76
N CYS A 79 22.94 41.96 -12.44
CA CYS A 79 22.78 41.15 -11.24
C CYS A 79 22.39 39.71 -11.63
N ARG A 80 23.37 38.92 -12.08
CA ARG A 80 23.16 37.54 -12.57
C ARG A 80 23.13 36.54 -11.43
N PHE A 81 22.15 36.61 -10.54
CA PHE A 81 21.87 35.43 -9.72
C PHE A 81 21.28 34.36 -10.64
N LYS A 82 22.00 33.23 -10.76
CA LYS A 82 21.63 32.07 -11.58
C LYS A 82 20.30 31.45 -11.13
N TYR A 83 19.93 31.69 -9.87
CA TYR A 83 18.71 31.18 -9.24
C TYR A 83 18.02 32.29 -8.46
N LEU A 84 16.69 32.25 -8.44
CA LEU A 84 15.82 33.16 -7.69
C LEU A 84 14.98 32.35 -6.70
N LEU A 85 14.70 32.94 -5.54
CA LEU A 85 13.79 32.36 -4.55
C LEU A 85 12.39 32.96 -4.75
N GLU A 86 11.42 32.09 -5.04
CA GLU A 86 10.02 32.49 -5.17
C GLU A 86 9.18 31.87 -4.06
N ARG A 87 8.34 32.69 -3.42
CA ARG A 87 7.32 32.20 -2.48
C ARG A 87 6.05 31.89 -3.27
N ARG A 88 5.54 30.67 -3.13
CA ARG A 88 4.34 30.19 -3.82
C ARG A 88 3.32 29.67 -2.81
N LEU A 89 2.05 29.81 -3.17
CA LEU A 89 0.93 29.21 -2.45
C LEU A 89 0.20 28.29 -3.42
N ARG A 90 0.18 27.00 -3.14
CA ARG A 90 -0.59 26.01 -3.88
C ARG A 90 -1.85 25.70 -3.09
N VAL A 91 -3.02 25.95 -3.67
CA VAL A 91 -4.30 25.62 -3.06
C VAL A 91 -4.95 24.50 -3.86
N ARG A 92 -5.40 23.45 -3.18
CA ARG A 92 -6.18 22.37 -3.75
C ARG A 92 -7.52 22.30 -3.03
N THR A 93 -8.60 22.34 -3.79
CA THR A 93 -9.96 22.21 -3.27
C THR A 93 -10.59 20.98 -3.90
N ILE A 94 -11.13 20.10 -3.06
CA ILE A 94 -11.77 18.86 -3.46
C ILE A 94 -13.16 18.87 -2.83
N GLN A 95 -14.16 18.51 -3.63
CA GLN A 95 -15.53 18.36 -3.19
C GLN A 95 -15.89 16.87 -3.29
N TYR A 96 -16.47 16.33 -2.21
CA TYR A 96 -16.89 14.93 -2.15
C TYR A 96 -18.40 14.80 -2.26
N ASN A 97 -18.82 13.65 -2.78
CA ASN A 97 -20.23 13.25 -2.80
C ASN A 97 -20.59 12.53 -1.49
N THR A 98 -21.86 12.60 -1.12
CA THR A 98 -22.37 11.90 0.06
C THR A 98 -23.40 10.86 -0.38
N THR A 99 -23.37 9.70 0.26
CA THR A 99 -24.36 8.63 0.06
C THR A 99 -24.88 8.16 1.40
N ALA A 100 -26.14 7.75 1.43
CA ALA A 100 -26.75 7.07 2.58
C ALA A 100 -26.74 5.54 2.40
N ASN A 101 -26.37 5.06 1.21
CA ASN A 101 -26.26 3.63 0.92
C ASN A 101 -24.83 3.16 1.20
N ILE A 102 -24.68 2.20 2.09
CA ILE A 102 -23.39 1.60 2.43
C ILE A 102 -22.76 0.86 1.24
N TRP A 103 -23.57 0.35 0.30
CA TRP A 103 -23.07 -0.29 -0.92
C TRP A 103 -22.33 0.68 -1.82
N ASP A 104 -22.95 1.83 -2.08
CA ASP A 104 -22.31 2.89 -2.85
C ASP A 104 -21.00 3.30 -2.17
N LEU A 105 -20.95 3.36 -0.83
CA LEU A 105 -19.71 3.67 -0.11
C LEU A 105 -18.60 2.68 -0.45
N TYR A 106 -18.87 1.38 -0.43
CA TYR A 106 -17.88 0.35 -0.75
C TYR A 106 -17.38 0.42 -2.20
N ASP A 107 -18.25 0.75 -3.16
CA ASP A 107 -17.87 0.88 -4.57
C ASP A 107 -16.95 2.08 -4.86
N PHE A 108 -16.91 3.08 -3.97
CA PHE A 108 -16.05 4.26 -4.09
C PHE A 108 -14.80 4.22 -3.19
N VAL A 109 -14.55 3.12 -2.46
CA VAL A 109 -13.34 2.98 -1.64
C VAL A 109 -12.10 2.89 -2.54
N ASP A 110 -11.06 3.63 -2.17
CA ASP A 110 -9.71 3.43 -2.71
C ASP A 110 -8.90 2.55 -1.74
N PRO A 111 -8.58 1.29 -2.12
CA PRO A 111 -7.91 0.35 -1.23
C PRO A 111 -6.48 0.78 -0.87
N ASP A 112 -5.81 1.54 -1.74
CA ASP A 112 -4.42 1.98 -1.51
C ASP A 112 -4.39 3.10 -0.46
N VAL A 113 -5.40 3.97 -0.46
CA VAL A 113 -5.58 5.00 0.57
C VAL A 113 -5.93 4.37 1.91
N VAL A 114 -6.83 3.38 1.93
CA VAL A 114 -7.16 2.62 3.16
C VAL A 114 -5.91 1.94 3.73
N LEU A 115 -5.13 1.28 2.87
CA LEU A 115 -3.84 0.70 3.26
C LEU A 115 -2.91 1.75 3.87
N THR A 116 -2.84 2.93 3.28
CA THR A 116 -1.97 4.02 3.76
C THR A 116 -2.32 4.45 5.18
N ILE A 117 -3.61 4.71 5.44
CA ILE A 117 -4.07 5.09 6.78
C ILE A 117 -3.83 3.96 7.79
N LEU A 118 -4.14 2.71 7.42
CA LEU A 118 -3.91 1.55 8.27
C LEU A 118 -2.44 1.39 8.64
N VAL A 119 -1.52 1.51 7.68
CA VAL A 119 -0.08 1.41 7.95
C VAL A 119 0.38 2.52 8.89
N HIS A 120 -0.10 3.75 8.72
CA HIS A 120 0.23 4.83 9.65
C HIS A 120 -0.27 4.55 11.08
N GLN A 121 -1.51 4.06 11.22
CA GLN A 121 -2.09 3.69 12.52
C GLN A 121 -1.31 2.54 13.16
N VAL A 122 -0.98 1.51 12.37
CA VAL A 122 -0.17 0.36 12.80
C VAL A 122 1.21 0.80 13.26
N ILE A 123 1.90 1.67 12.51
CA ILE A 123 3.22 2.19 12.90
C ILE A 123 3.11 2.88 14.27
N LEU A 124 2.16 3.80 14.45
CA LEU A 124 2.01 4.51 15.72
C LEU A 124 1.64 3.59 16.89
N ALA A 125 0.69 2.68 16.70
CA ALA A 125 0.25 1.74 17.72
C ALA A 125 1.35 0.74 18.09
N SER A 126 2.14 0.27 17.11
CA SER A 126 3.26 -0.65 17.32
C SER A 126 4.38 -0.08 18.19
N LEU A 127 4.52 1.25 18.26
CA LEU A 127 5.47 1.91 19.17
C LEU A 127 5.09 1.72 20.65
N SER A 128 3.82 1.42 20.93
CA SER A 128 3.33 1.18 22.29
C SER A 128 3.30 -0.32 22.59
N ASP A 129 2.53 -1.09 21.81
CA ASP A 129 2.42 -2.55 21.95
C ASP A 129 2.12 -3.20 20.60
N ALA A 130 3.09 -3.95 20.08
CA ALA A 130 2.96 -4.65 18.79
C ALA A 130 1.96 -5.82 18.84
N LEU A 131 1.83 -6.50 19.98
CA LEU A 131 0.88 -7.62 20.13
C LEU A 131 -0.56 -7.11 20.16
N GLU A 132 -0.82 -6.06 20.93
CA GLU A 132 -2.15 -5.43 20.96
C GLU A 132 -2.50 -4.86 19.59
N THR A 133 -1.56 -4.21 18.91
CA THR A 133 -1.75 -3.69 17.55
C THR A 133 -2.10 -4.80 16.56
N ARG A 134 -1.48 -5.97 16.70
CA ARG A 134 -1.76 -7.14 15.85
C ARG A 134 -3.19 -7.65 16.04
N LEU A 135 -3.64 -7.78 17.29
CA LEU A 135 -5.00 -8.21 17.61
C LEU A 135 -6.02 -7.19 17.10
N TRP A 136 -5.77 -5.90 17.35
CA TRP A 136 -6.60 -4.80 16.85
C TRP A 136 -6.76 -4.83 15.33
N LEU A 137 -5.67 -5.07 14.57
CA LEU A 137 -5.73 -5.11 13.11
C LEU A 137 -6.55 -6.31 12.60
N GLN A 138 -6.45 -7.47 13.26
CA GLN A 138 -7.28 -8.62 12.94
C GLN A 138 -8.76 -8.35 13.24
N ASP A 139 -9.07 -7.79 14.40
CA ASP A 139 -10.43 -7.46 14.81
C ASP A 139 -11.04 -6.41 13.88
N TRP A 140 -10.24 -5.41 13.45
CA TRP A 140 -10.65 -4.43 12.46
C TRP A 140 -11.13 -5.09 11.16
N LEU A 141 -10.37 -6.05 10.62
CA LEU A 141 -10.75 -6.77 9.40
C LEU A 141 -12.03 -7.59 9.60
N VAL A 142 -12.15 -8.27 10.74
CA VAL A 142 -13.36 -9.04 11.12
C VAL A 142 -14.58 -8.12 11.15
N VAL A 143 -14.47 -6.94 11.75
CA VAL A 143 -15.56 -5.96 11.80
C VAL A 143 -15.94 -5.48 10.40
N VAL A 144 -14.96 -5.14 9.55
CA VAL A 144 -15.22 -4.70 8.16
C VAL A 144 -15.94 -5.79 7.37
N ILE A 145 -15.48 -7.04 7.43
CA ILE A 145 -16.10 -8.18 6.74
C ILE A 145 -17.51 -8.43 7.29
N ALA A 146 -17.71 -8.34 8.61
CA ALA A 146 -19.03 -8.51 9.21
C ALA A 146 -20.02 -7.45 8.71
N GLN A 147 -19.61 -6.18 8.66
CA GLN A 147 -20.46 -5.10 8.14
C GLN A 147 -20.76 -5.25 6.65
N TYR A 148 -19.77 -5.66 5.84
CA TYR A 148 -19.96 -5.94 4.42
C TYR A 148 -20.99 -7.06 4.20
N ASN A 149 -20.85 -8.19 4.90
CA ASN A 149 -21.78 -9.32 4.77
C ASN A 149 -23.19 -8.96 5.26
N LYS A 150 -23.30 -8.19 6.35
CA LYS A 150 -24.58 -7.67 6.85
C LYS A 150 -25.25 -6.74 5.85
N ALA A 151 -24.48 -5.83 5.25
CA ALA A 151 -24.99 -4.97 4.21
C ALA A 151 -25.49 -5.79 3.00
N TYR A 152 -24.84 -6.92 2.69
CA TYR A 152 -25.08 -7.67 1.46
C TYR A 152 -26.37 -8.45 1.61
N LYS A 153 -26.50 -9.09 2.77
CA LYS A 153 -27.74 -9.70 3.26
C LYS A 153 -28.91 -8.72 3.17
N ASN A 154 -28.76 -7.45 3.56
CA ASN A 154 -29.86 -6.48 3.47
C ASN A 154 -30.32 -6.21 2.03
N VAL A 155 -29.41 -6.28 1.04
CA VAL A 155 -29.75 -6.10 -0.37
C VAL A 155 -30.36 -7.37 -0.98
N THR A 156 -29.88 -8.56 -0.58
CA THR A 156 -30.34 -9.85 -1.13
C THR A 156 -31.55 -10.44 -0.41
N SER A 157 -31.82 -10.06 0.84
CA SER A 157 -32.94 -10.58 1.66
C SER A 157 -34.34 -10.23 1.14
N GLY A 158 -34.44 -9.54 0.00
CA GLY A 158 -35.66 -9.50 -0.82
C GLY A 158 -36.03 -10.86 -1.45
N GLY A 159 -35.15 -11.87 -1.41
CA GLY A 159 -35.39 -13.20 -1.95
C GLY A 159 -34.77 -14.32 -1.12
N GLY A 160 -35.58 -14.96 -0.27
CA GLY A 160 -35.37 -16.35 0.18
C GLY A 160 -34.36 -16.61 1.31
N THR A 161 -34.71 -17.58 2.15
CA THR A 161 -33.91 -18.12 3.27
C THR A 161 -32.81 -19.06 2.74
N GLU A 162 -31.80 -18.52 2.05
CA GLU A 162 -30.60 -19.29 1.72
C GLU A 162 -29.61 -19.28 2.89
N ILE A 163 -28.87 -20.38 3.04
CA ILE A 163 -27.76 -20.48 3.98
C ILE A 163 -26.65 -19.58 3.43
N TYR A 164 -26.58 -18.34 3.91
CA TYR A 164 -25.57 -17.39 3.49
C TYR A 164 -24.19 -17.84 3.98
N ASN A 165 -23.33 -18.21 3.05
CA ASN A 165 -21.91 -18.42 3.34
C ASN A 165 -21.24 -17.06 3.54
N ILE A 166 -20.36 -16.94 4.54
CA ILE A 166 -19.65 -15.69 4.83
C ILE A 166 -18.62 -15.44 3.72
N ASP A 167 -18.80 -14.34 3.00
CA ASP A 167 -17.90 -13.88 1.97
C ASP A 167 -16.76 -13.07 2.61
N VAL A 168 -15.61 -13.72 2.78
CA VAL A 168 -14.36 -13.12 3.30
C VAL A 168 -13.46 -12.55 2.20
N ASN A 169 -13.83 -12.77 0.93
CA ASN A 169 -13.04 -12.36 -0.24
C ASN A 169 -13.58 -11.08 -0.89
N PHE A 170 -14.67 -10.50 -0.37
CA PHE A 170 -15.37 -9.38 -0.99
C PHE A 170 -15.72 -9.66 -2.45
N SER A 171 -16.25 -10.84 -2.73
CA SER A 171 -16.56 -11.35 -4.06
C SER A 171 -17.51 -10.43 -4.84
N HIS A 172 -18.34 -9.66 -4.13
CA HIS A 172 -19.29 -8.72 -4.71
C HIS A 172 -18.82 -7.25 -4.71
N CYS A 173 -17.62 -6.95 -4.20
CA CYS A 173 -17.07 -5.60 -4.23
C CYS A 173 -15.57 -5.62 -4.57
N SER A 174 -15.26 -5.36 -5.85
CA SER A 174 -13.88 -5.41 -6.38
C SER A 174 -12.90 -4.50 -5.65
N GLN A 175 -13.34 -3.33 -5.18
CA GLN A 175 -12.49 -2.36 -4.47
C GLN A 175 -12.00 -2.88 -3.11
N LEU A 176 -12.76 -3.76 -2.45
CA LEU A 176 -12.40 -4.28 -1.13
C LEU A 176 -11.60 -5.59 -1.20
N GLN A 177 -11.58 -6.28 -2.35
CA GLN A 177 -10.87 -7.56 -2.52
C GLN A 177 -9.40 -7.54 -2.10
N PRO A 178 -8.62 -6.45 -2.30
CA PRO A 178 -7.24 -6.39 -1.85
C PRO A 178 -7.06 -6.34 -0.33
N LEU A 179 -8.07 -5.89 0.43
CA LEU A 179 -7.91 -5.57 1.85
C LEU A 179 -7.50 -6.76 2.71
N SER A 180 -8.07 -7.94 2.48
CA SER A 180 -7.71 -9.14 3.24
C SER A 180 -6.23 -9.51 3.04
N ARG A 181 -5.71 -9.33 1.82
CA ARG A 181 -4.29 -9.56 1.49
C ARG A 181 -3.39 -8.50 2.12
N PHE A 182 -3.79 -7.24 2.08
CA PHE A 182 -3.06 -6.14 2.70
C PHE A 182 -2.92 -6.32 4.20
N VAL A 183 -4.02 -6.63 4.89
CA VAL A 183 -4.00 -6.92 6.33
C VAL A 183 -3.09 -8.11 6.62
N PHE A 184 -3.22 -9.19 5.86
CA PHE A 184 -2.35 -10.36 6.03
C PHE A 184 -0.86 -10.03 5.86
N ALA A 185 -0.49 -9.26 4.83
CA ALA A 185 0.89 -8.84 4.63
C ALA A 185 1.42 -7.91 5.73
N ILE A 186 0.59 -7.01 6.26
CA ILE A 186 0.97 -6.16 7.40
C ILE A 186 1.20 -7.02 8.65
N LEU A 187 0.37 -8.05 8.89
CA LEU A 187 0.55 -8.97 10.01
C LEU A 187 1.85 -9.78 9.88
N LEU A 188 2.30 -10.07 8.67
CA LEU A 188 3.60 -10.73 8.44
C LEU A 188 4.79 -9.76 8.51
N SER A 189 4.54 -8.46 8.40
CA SER A 189 5.57 -7.43 8.37
C SER A 189 6.41 -7.44 9.66
N PRO A 190 7.74 -7.20 9.55
CA PRO A 190 8.61 -6.97 10.70
C PRO A 190 8.12 -5.91 11.69
N LEU A 191 7.21 -5.02 11.27
CA LEU A 191 6.56 -4.02 12.14
C LEU A 191 5.74 -4.65 13.28
N LEU A 192 5.18 -5.84 13.08
CA LEU A 192 4.26 -6.50 14.01
C LEU A 192 4.73 -7.89 14.46
N GLN A 193 5.97 -8.26 14.16
CA GLN A 193 6.53 -9.53 14.62
C GLN A 193 6.90 -9.45 16.11
N VAL A 194 6.25 -10.31 16.90
CA VAL A 194 6.43 -10.37 18.37
C VAL A 194 7.69 -11.16 18.74
N SER A 195 8.11 -12.11 17.90
CA SER A 195 9.37 -12.83 18.04
C SER A 195 10.52 -12.00 17.44
N SER A 196 11.28 -11.34 18.30
CA SER A 196 12.45 -10.55 17.91
C SER A 196 13.67 -11.39 17.46
N GLU A 197 13.52 -12.70 17.26
CA GLU A 197 14.63 -13.57 16.85
C GLU A 197 15.00 -13.31 15.39
N GLY A 198 16.01 -12.46 15.18
CA GLY A 198 16.67 -12.28 13.89
C GLY A 198 16.38 -10.96 13.17
N ILE A 199 15.43 -10.14 13.65
CA ILE A 199 15.18 -8.81 13.06
C ILE A 199 15.96 -7.74 13.82
N HIS A 200 16.79 -7.00 13.09
CA HIS A 200 17.55 -5.89 13.64
C HIS A 200 16.64 -4.68 13.94
N PRO A 201 16.72 -4.04 15.12
CA PRO A 201 15.86 -2.89 15.46
C PRO A 201 16.01 -1.72 14.48
N ASP A 202 17.22 -1.43 14.00
CA ASP A 202 17.43 -0.39 12.98
C ASP A 202 16.67 -0.68 11.67
N TYR A 203 16.47 -1.95 11.32
CA TYR A 203 15.70 -2.32 10.15
C TYR A 203 14.21 -2.03 10.37
N VAL A 204 13.68 -2.28 11.56
CA VAL A 204 12.29 -1.92 11.93
C VAL A 204 12.10 -0.40 11.87
N THR A 205 13.01 0.38 12.49
CA THR A 205 12.98 1.84 12.44
C THR A 205 13.06 2.36 11.00
N TYR A 206 13.94 1.78 10.19
CA TYR A 206 14.04 2.11 8.76
C TYR A 206 12.70 1.88 8.03
N LEU A 207 12.04 0.74 8.27
CA LEU A 207 10.73 0.45 7.67
C LEU A 207 9.66 1.44 8.14
N GLN A 208 9.61 1.79 9.43
CA GLN A 208 8.68 2.79 9.94
C GLN A 208 8.87 4.15 9.24
N CYS A 209 10.12 4.61 9.10
CA CYS A 209 10.42 5.86 8.41
C CYS A 209 10.11 5.81 6.91
N LEU A 210 10.42 4.70 6.23
CA LEU A 210 10.17 4.54 4.80
C LEU A 210 8.67 4.51 4.53
N LEU A 211 7.94 3.58 5.15
CA LEU A 211 6.53 3.34 4.86
C LEU A 211 5.64 4.53 5.23
N SER A 212 6.02 5.30 6.26
CA SER A 212 5.31 6.55 6.63
C SER A 212 5.52 7.71 5.66
N ALA A 213 6.42 7.60 4.67
CA ALA A 213 6.68 8.64 3.68
C ALA A 213 6.15 8.32 2.28
N LEU A 214 5.73 7.08 2.04
CA LEU A 214 5.33 6.63 0.70
C LEU A 214 3.95 7.13 0.32
N GLU A 215 3.79 7.47 -0.96
CA GLU A 215 2.47 7.66 -1.57
C GLU A 215 1.70 6.33 -1.67
N PRO A 216 0.37 6.35 -1.78
CA PRO A 216 -0.46 5.14 -1.69
C PRO A 216 -0.04 4.01 -2.62
N ALA A 217 0.21 4.29 -3.90
CA ALA A 217 0.60 3.28 -4.88
C ALA A 217 1.99 2.68 -4.60
N SER A 218 2.93 3.51 -4.16
CA SER A 218 4.28 3.09 -3.77
C SER A 218 4.24 2.25 -2.48
N LEU A 219 3.40 2.63 -1.53
CA LEU A 219 3.18 1.87 -0.29
C LEU A 219 2.53 0.51 -0.57
N ARG A 220 1.51 0.47 -1.43
CA ARG A 220 0.92 -0.79 -1.92
C ARG A 220 2.00 -1.70 -2.48
N GLN A 221 2.89 -1.18 -3.33
CA GLN A 221 3.99 -1.95 -3.91
C GLN A 221 4.99 -2.48 -2.87
N ALA A 222 5.21 -1.73 -1.78
CA ALA A 222 6.10 -2.13 -0.70
C ALA A 222 5.49 -3.20 0.22
N ILE A 223 4.18 -3.16 0.45
CA ILE A 223 3.46 -4.11 1.32
C ILE A 223 3.05 -5.38 0.56
N TRP A 224 2.52 -5.23 -0.65
CA TRP A 224 2.10 -6.34 -1.51
C TRP A 224 2.82 -6.27 -2.86
N PRO A 225 4.01 -6.91 -2.96
CA PRO A 225 4.82 -6.94 -4.17
C PRO A 225 4.06 -7.42 -5.40
N THR A 226 4.56 -7.05 -6.59
CA THR A 226 4.03 -7.56 -7.86
C THR A 226 4.97 -8.63 -8.39
N LEU A 227 4.39 -9.77 -8.77
CA LEU A 227 5.11 -10.88 -9.37
C LEU A 227 4.72 -11.00 -10.84
N ILE A 228 5.69 -10.90 -11.73
CA ILE A 228 5.48 -10.98 -13.18
C ILE A 228 6.28 -12.15 -13.72
N SER A 229 5.63 -13.00 -14.50
CA SER A 229 6.26 -14.16 -15.13
C SER A 229 6.64 -13.89 -16.58
N TYR A 230 7.72 -14.52 -17.03
CA TYR A 230 8.29 -14.40 -18.36
C TYR A 230 8.58 -15.80 -18.90
N SER A 231 8.16 -16.08 -20.13
CA SER A 231 8.49 -17.33 -20.84
C SER A 231 9.91 -17.28 -21.41
N SER A 232 10.39 -16.08 -21.76
CA SER A 232 11.77 -15.80 -22.15
C SER A 232 12.13 -14.36 -21.75
N PRO A 233 13.42 -13.95 -21.78
CA PRO A 233 13.81 -12.58 -21.40
C PRO A 233 13.12 -11.46 -22.20
N ASP A 234 12.58 -11.78 -23.38
CA ASP A 234 11.92 -10.84 -24.29
C ASP A 234 10.39 -11.02 -24.36
N VAL A 235 9.83 -11.99 -23.65
CA VAL A 235 8.40 -12.32 -23.71
C VAL A 235 7.82 -12.39 -22.30
N GLU A 236 7.10 -11.34 -21.93
CA GLU A 236 6.27 -11.30 -20.72
C GLU A 236 5.06 -12.23 -20.90
N ALA A 237 4.73 -12.97 -19.83
CA ALA A 237 3.66 -13.96 -19.85
C ALA A 237 2.43 -13.48 -19.06
N GLU A 238 2.55 -13.31 -17.75
CA GLU A 238 1.41 -12.98 -16.87
C GLU A 238 1.86 -12.22 -15.63
N VAL A 239 1.05 -11.23 -15.23
CA VAL A 239 1.14 -10.54 -13.94
C VAL A 239 0.27 -11.28 -12.92
N HIS A 240 0.90 -11.75 -11.86
CA HIS A 240 0.25 -12.60 -10.86
C HIS A 240 -0.32 -11.78 -9.71
N GLN A 241 -1.56 -12.09 -9.35
CA GLN A 241 -2.19 -11.55 -8.14
C GLN A 241 -1.76 -12.30 -6.88
N SER A 242 -1.39 -13.58 -7.02
CA SER A 242 -0.94 -14.41 -5.91
C SER A 242 0.58 -14.36 -5.74
N LEU A 243 1.02 -14.29 -4.48
CA LEU A 243 2.41 -14.36 -4.06
C LEU A 243 2.69 -15.73 -3.41
N SER A 244 2.43 -16.79 -4.16
CA SER A 244 2.61 -18.19 -3.72
C SER A 244 3.44 -18.99 -4.74
N ARG A 245 4.14 -20.02 -4.27
CA ARG A 245 4.84 -21.01 -5.11
C ARG A 245 3.93 -21.73 -6.11
N THR A 246 2.61 -21.74 -5.88
CA THR A 246 1.61 -22.33 -6.79
C THR A 246 1.61 -21.70 -8.18
N VAL A 247 2.10 -20.46 -8.29
CA VAL A 247 2.25 -19.71 -9.54
C VAL A 247 3.38 -20.26 -10.42
N PHE A 248 4.33 -20.99 -9.84
CA PHE A 248 5.51 -21.45 -10.56
C PHE A 248 5.18 -22.60 -11.50
N THR A 249 5.44 -22.37 -12.79
CA THR A 249 5.21 -23.33 -13.86
C THR A 249 6.46 -23.51 -14.70
N SER A 250 6.65 -24.71 -15.26
CA SER A 250 7.79 -25.00 -16.13
C SER A 250 7.76 -24.23 -17.45
N GLU A 251 6.59 -23.78 -17.90
CA GLU A 251 6.42 -23.00 -19.14
C GLU A 251 6.86 -21.54 -19.01
N ARG A 252 6.99 -21.05 -17.77
CA ARG A 252 7.33 -19.66 -17.46
C ARG A 252 8.46 -19.66 -16.44
N PRO A 253 9.71 -19.87 -16.86
CA PRO A 253 10.78 -20.14 -15.92
C PRO A 253 11.36 -18.88 -15.28
N ILE A 254 11.01 -17.68 -15.75
CA ILE A 254 11.59 -16.43 -15.26
C ILE A 254 10.53 -15.60 -14.54
N TYR A 255 10.89 -15.00 -13.42
CA TYR A 255 10.00 -14.16 -12.61
C TYR A 255 10.69 -12.86 -12.23
N ILE A 256 9.98 -11.75 -12.34
CA ILE A 256 10.34 -10.47 -11.74
C ILE A 256 9.46 -10.27 -10.52
N LEU A 257 10.06 -10.09 -9.35
CA LEU A 257 9.38 -9.67 -8.14
C LEU A 257 9.77 -8.25 -7.81
N ASP A 258 8.77 -7.39 -7.78
CA ASP A 258 8.90 -5.98 -7.51
C ASP A 258 8.33 -5.64 -6.13
N ALA A 259 9.21 -5.35 -5.16
CA ALA A 259 8.83 -5.06 -3.77
C ALA A 259 9.22 -3.64 -3.35
N TYR A 260 9.13 -2.67 -4.27
CA TYR A 260 9.47 -1.27 -4.10
C TYR A 260 10.96 -0.98 -3.80
N LYS A 261 11.49 -1.44 -2.67
CA LYS A 261 12.90 -1.28 -2.26
C LYS A 261 13.83 -2.35 -2.83
N ASP A 262 13.26 -3.50 -3.17
CA ASP A 262 13.98 -4.64 -3.76
C ASP A 262 13.32 -5.01 -5.09
N LEU A 263 14.15 -5.37 -6.07
CA LEU A 263 13.74 -5.85 -7.38
C LEU A 263 14.50 -7.15 -7.65
N LEU A 264 13.80 -8.27 -7.64
CA LEU A 264 14.41 -9.59 -7.76
C LEU A 264 14.04 -10.20 -9.10
N VAL A 265 15.04 -10.71 -9.81
CA VAL A 265 14.87 -11.49 -11.02
C VAL A 265 15.24 -12.93 -10.71
N TYR A 266 14.24 -13.79 -10.67
CA TYR A 266 14.35 -15.17 -10.28
C TYR A 266 14.19 -16.10 -11.49
N TYR A 267 15.12 -17.03 -11.65
CA TYR A 267 15.05 -18.10 -12.64
C TYR A 267 14.73 -19.39 -11.90
N SER A 268 13.63 -20.04 -12.27
CA SER A 268 13.21 -21.33 -11.72
C SER A 268 14.29 -22.39 -11.92
N PRO A 269 14.45 -23.36 -11.01
CA PRO A 269 15.35 -24.50 -11.20
C PRO A 269 15.04 -25.32 -12.45
N THR A 270 13.80 -25.22 -12.96
CA THR A 270 13.33 -25.89 -14.18
C THR A 270 13.64 -25.10 -15.46
N ALA A 271 14.28 -23.93 -15.36
CA ALA A 271 14.70 -23.14 -16.51
C ALA A 271 15.63 -23.94 -17.43
N SER A 272 15.34 -23.95 -18.72
CA SER A 272 16.23 -24.54 -19.72
C SER A 272 17.59 -23.83 -19.72
N SER A 273 18.68 -24.59 -19.87
CA SER A 273 20.04 -24.05 -20.01
C SER A 273 20.23 -23.19 -21.27
N GLU A 274 19.27 -23.23 -22.20
CA GLU A 274 19.23 -22.37 -23.37
C GLU A 274 18.85 -20.92 -23.03
N ILE A 275 18.20 -20.69 -21.88
CA ILE A 275 17.80 -19.37 -21.45
C ILE A 275 19.02 -18.67 -20.80
N PRO A 276 19.46 -17.52 -21.33
CA PRO A 276 20.66 -16.86 -20.83
C PRO A 276 20.49 -16.34 -19.40
N PHE A 277 21.43 -16.70 -18.52
CA PHE A 277 21.55 -16.16 -17.18
C PHE A 277 22.97 -15.59 -16.95
N PRO A 278 23.11 -14.33 -16.49
CA PRO A 278 22.06 -13.34 -16.26
C PRO A 278 21.39 -12.87 -17.57
N PRO A 279 20.19 -12.25 -17.51
CA PRO A 279 19.47 -11.82 -18.71
C PRO A 279 20.28 -10.81 -19.54
N PRO A 280 20.26 -10.90 -20.89
CA PRO A 280 20.95 -10.00 -21.80
C PRO A 280 20.57 -8.54 -21.56
N ARG A 281 21.50 -7.60 -21.77
CA ARG A 281 21.24 -6.17 -21.49
C ARG A 281 20.16 -5.56 -22.37
N ASN A 282 20.01 -6.06 -23.58
CA ASN A 282 19.11 -5.56 -24.61
C ASN A 282 17.80 -6.36 -24.72
N CYS A 283 17.28 -6.87 -23.59
CA CYS A 283 16.00 -7.58 -23.58
C CYS A 283 14.88 -6.77 -22.93
N LEU A 284 13.63 -7.20 -23.16
CA LEU A 284 12.44 -6.63 -22.52
C LEU A 284 12.57 -6.62 -20.99
N LEU A 285 12.97 -7.75 -20.40
CA LEU A 285 13.11 -7.88 -18.94
C LEU A 285 14.05 -6.82 -18.35
N ARG A 286 15.20 -6.56 -18.99
CA ARG A 286 16.13 -5.50 -18.55
C ARG A 286 15.56 -4.11 -18.74
N SER A 287 14.84 -3.88 -19.83
CA SER A 287 14.16 -2.61 -20.08
C SER A 287 13.07 -2.34 -19.02
N THR A 288 12.31 -3.36 -18.62
CA THR A 288 11.35 -3.28 -17.52
C THR A 288 12.04 -2.96 -16.20
N VAL A 289 13.15 -3.64 -15.89
CA VAL A 289 13.95 -3.37 -14.68
C VAL A 289 14.45 -1.92 -14.64
N ASP A 290 14.97 -1.41 -15.76
CA ASP A 290 15.50 -0.05 -15.83
C ASP A 290 14.38 1.00 -15.73
N ARG A 291 13.22 0.75 -16.33
CA ARG A 291 12.02 1.59 -16.18
C ARG A 291 11.57 1.66 -14.72
N LEU A 292 11.44 0.52 -14.05
CA LEU A 292 11.02 0.46 -12.64
C LEU A 292 11.98 1.19 -11.70
N LYS A 293 13.28 1.22 -12.02
CA LYS A 293 14.28 2.00 -11.28
C LYS A 293 14.14 3.51 -11.47
N GLN A 294 13.71 3.95 -12.65
CA GLN A 294 13.58 5.38 -12.99
C GLN A 294 12.31 6.02 -12.43
N GLU A 295 11.24 5.23 -12.27
CA GLU A 295 9.94 5.72 -11.81
C GLU A 295 9.89 6.02 -10.28
N ARG A 296 10.93 5.63 -9.52
CA ARG A 296 10.92 5.68 -8.04
C ARG A 296 11.76 6.82 -7.46
N ASN A 297 11.40 7.20 -6.24
CA ASN A 297 12.18 8.14 -5.43
C ASN A 297 13.45 7.50 -4.83
N ILE A 298 13.50 6.16 -4.70
CA ILE A 298 14.67 5.39 -4.27
C ILE A 298 15.08 4.42 -5.38
N THR A 299 16.39 4.18 -5.49
CA THR A 299 16.90 3.14 -6.39
C THR A 299 16.77 1.78 -5.70
N PRO A 300 15.94 0.85 -6.20
CA PRO A 300 15.79 -0.46 -5.59
C PRO A 300 17.07 -1.31 -5.71
N LYS A 301 17.31 -2.16 -4.71
CA LYS A 301 18.35 -3.20 -4.77
C LYS A 301 17.93 -4.25 -5.81
N LEU A 302 18.71 -4.37 -6.88
CA LEU A 302 18.49 -5.35 -7.93
C LEU A 302 19.28 -6.63 -7.63
N VAL A 303 18.60 -7.78 -7.59
CA VAL A 303 19.21 -9.10 -7.34
C VAL A 303 18.82 -10.06 -8.45
N PHE A 304 19.79 -10.81 -8.97
CA PHE A 304 19.56 -11.92 -9.90
C PHE A 304 19.77 -13.23 -9.14
N ILE A 305 18.80 -14.12 -9.21
CA ILE A 305 18.80 -15.40 -8.47
C ILE A 305 18.51 -16.52 -9.46
N HIS A 306 19.40 -17.49 -9.53
CA HIS A 306 19.18 -18.75 -10.23
C HIS A 306 18.81 -19.85 -9.24
N GLY A 307 17.55 -20.29 -9.23
CA GLY A 307 17.02 -21.18 -8.21
C GLY A 307 17.70 -22.56 -8.09
N ALA A 308 18.45 -23.01 -9.10
CA ALA A 308 19.25 -24.24 -9.02
C ALA A 308 20.65 -24.06 -8.42
N HIS A 309 21.15 -22.82 -8.31
CA HIS A 309 22.56 -22.54 -8.03
C HIS A 309 22.78 -21.53 -6.90
N ASP A 310 21.86 -20.60 -6.73
CA ASP A 310 21.94 -19.51 -5.76
C ASP A 310 21.02 -19.75 -4.57
N ASP A 311 21.27 -19.03 -3.47
CA ASP A 311 20.38 -18.98 -2.32
C ASP A 311 19.06 -18.27 -2.67
N THR A 312 17.93 -18.95 -2.47
CA THR A 312 16.59 -18.44 -2.79
C THR A 312 15.90 -17.76 -1.62
N THR A 313 16.49 -17.74 -0.43
CA THR A 313 15.88 -17.18 0.79
C THR A 313 15.41 -15.73 0.62
N GLU A 314 16.20 -14.88 -0.06
CA GLU A 314 15.83 -13.48 -0.33
C GLU A 314 14.57 -13.33 -1.20
N PHE A 315 14.28 -14.32 -2.05
CA PHE A 315 13.08 -14.33 -2.91
C PHE A 315 11.89 -14.96 -2.19
N GLU A 316 12.10 -16.09 -1.52
CA GLU A 316 11.04 -16.83 -0.83
C GLU A 316 10.36 -16.02 0.28
N LYS A 317 11.08 -15.11 0.93
CA LYS A 317 10.50 -14.20 1.95
C LYS A 317 9.36 -13.33 1.43
N TYR A 318 9.27 -13.11 0.12
CA TYR A 318 8.19 -12.33 -0.51
C TYR A 318 7.01 -13.18 -0.97
N LEU A 319 7.11 -14.51 -0.90
CA LEU A 319 6.00 -15.42 -1.17
C LEU A 319 5.13 -15.51 0.09
N VAL A 320 4.51 -14.38 0.44
CA VAL A 320 3.84 -14.16 1.72
C VAL A 320 2.67 -15.10 1.94
N GLU A 321 1.99 -15.55 0.87
CA GLU A 321 0.84 -16.45 0.98
C GLU A 321 1.19 -17.86 1.49
N ASP A 322 2.47 -18.24 1.39
CA ASP A 322 2.98 -19.53 1.83
C ASP A 322 3.51 -19.50 3.28
N GLN A 323 3.45 -18.36 3.96
CA GLN A 323 3.98 -18.19 5.32
C GLN A 323 2.87 -18.30 6.37
N THR A 324 3.19 -18.87 7.55
CA THR A 324 2.30 -18.70 8.70
C THR A 324 2.43 -17.29 9.28
N LEU A 325 1.39 -16.89 9.99
CA LEU A 325 1.36 -15.69 10.82
C LEU A 325 2.48 -15.60 11.86
N ASP A 326 3.09 -16.72 12.23
CA ASP A 326 4.25 -16.81 13.14
C ASP A 326 5.60 -16.67 12.38
N GLY A 327 5.57 -16.34 11.09
CA GLY A 327 6.75 -16.17 10.25
C GLY A 327 7.46 -17.46 9.85
N SER A 328 6.90 -18.63 10.21
CA SER A 328 7.47 -19.91 9.83
C SER A 328 7.09 -20.27 8.40
N PRO A 329 8.05 -20.66 7.54
CA PRO A 329 7.74 -21.11 6.18
C PRO A 329 6.99 -22.44 6.25
N LEU A 330 5.80 -22.51 5.63
CA LEU A 330 5.08 -23.77 5.51
C LEU A 330 5.66 -24.58 4.34
N SER A 331 5.63 -25.90 4.48
CA SER A 331 5.76 -26.81 3.34
C SER A 331 4.53 -26.80 2.44
N SER A 332 3.39 -26.29 2.92
CA SER A 332 2.12 -26.14 2.19
C SER A 332 1.76 -24.68 1.94
N SER A 333 1.33 -24.36 0.73
CA SER A 333 0.90 -23.02 0.27
C SER A 333 -0.48 -22.61 0.81
N THR A 334 -0.67 -22.68 2.13
CA THR A 334 -1.99 -22.56 2.78
C THR A 334 -2.03 -21.46 3.85
N GLY A 335 -1.01 -20.61 3.92
CA GLY A 335 -0.90 -19.57 4.95
C GLY A 335 -2.06 -18.58 4.87
N PHE A 336 -2.23 -17.97 3.70
CA PHE A 336 -3.31 -17.00 3.48
C PHE A 336 -4.71 -17.64 3.56
N SER A 337 -4.90 -18.86 3.03
CA SER A 337 -6.19 -19.55 3.12
C SER A 337 -6.57 -19.89 4.56
N SER A 338 -5.59 -20.34 5.37
CA SER A 338 -5.82 -20.61 6.79
C SER A 338 -6.20 -19.35 7.56
N PHE A 339 -5.57 -18.22 7.24
CA PHE A 339 -5.93 -16.92 7.82
C PHE A 339 -7.38 -16.53 7.48
N LEU A 340 -7.80 -16.70 6.23
CA LEU A 340 -9.18 -16.42 5.83
C LEU A 340 -10.20 -17.33 6.53
N ASP A 341 -9.86 -18.59 6.78
CA ASP A 341 -10.73 -19.52 7.52
C ASP A 341 -10.85 -19.15 9.01
N GLU A 342 -9.77 -18.65 9.62
CA GLU A 342 -9.81 -18.09 10.98
C GLU A 342 -10.70 -16.84 11.04
N VAL A 343 -10.51 -15.91 10.10
CA VAL A 343 -11.33 -14.69 9.98
C VAL A 343 -12.79 -15.06 9.77
N ARG A 344 -13.09 -16.04 8.89
CA ARG A 344 -14.45 -16.55 8.67
C ARG A 344 -15.08 -17.04 9.98
N SER A 345 -14.33 -17.79 10.78
CA SER A 345 -14.80 -18.31 12.07
C SER A 345 -15.11 -17.18 13.06
N LYS A 346 -14.21 -16.20 13.20
CA LYS A 346 -14.42 -15.02 14.06
C LYS A 346 -15.60 -14.15 13.61
N VAL A 347 -15.80 -14.02 12.29
CA VAL A 347 -16.94 -13.29 11.72
C VAL A 347 -18.26 -14.02 12.03
N ALA A 348 -18.28 -15.35 12.00
CA ALA A 348 -19.45 -16.14 12.39
C ALA A 348 -19.83 -15.92 13.87
N GLU A 349 -18.83 -15.79 14.75
CA GLU A 349 -19.02 -15.49 16.17
C GLU A 349 -19.58 -14.08 16.43
N HIS A 350 -19.26 -13.11 15.56
CA HIS A 350 -19.76 -11.72 15.66
C HIS A 350 -21.26 -11.57 15.38
N GLY A 351 -21.96 -12.63 14.94
CA GLY A 351 -23.41 -12.67 14.79
C GLY A 351 -23.95 -11.78 13.67
N ILE A 352 -23.87 -12.27 12.42
CA ILE A 352 -24.45 -11.64 11.21
C ILE A 352 -25.93 -12.02 10.98
#